data_AF-A0A950K417-F1
#
_entry.id   AF-A0A950K417-F1
#
_cell.length_a   1.000
_cell.length_b   1.000
_cell.length_c   1.000
_cell.angle_alpha   90.00
_cell.angle_beta   90.00
_cell.angle_gamma   90.00
#
_symmetry.space_group_name_H-M   'P 1'
#
loop_
_entity.id
_entity.type
_entity.pdbx_description
1 polymer ?
#
loop_
_entity_poly.entity_id
_entity_poly.type
_entity_poly.pdbx_seq_one_letter_code
_entity_poly.pdbx_strand_id
1 'polypeptide(L)'
;MKAAVAALLLVSCGSPSPASGPEAVDLPAEELEDRIRGGLLGQVFGNLNGLPHEMKYIAEPGKVESYTPSLPKGAWTDDDTDIEWVYLVEMERSKELYLPASRIGELWRANMNGGIWCANLYARQLLDLGIDPPLCGRIAINPWSGFNISAQFVSEAFGLISPGLPRTAGRLGIHYTHYAVDGEPIQTTQLFTAMIATAFFERDVEKIVRAGLAAVDPRSVVHPIARDVLAWWKEHPNDWRETRRLIKEKYTHHGGGMSDKNGYELNTAAVIGALLHGGVEDLKEALRLAFNFGWDSDCNAAICGTIVGVRRGKKWIDAQGWEIQDVYKNTCRDEMPKDETLTRYGDRLIAAAKANLLANGAEARTVDGKTIYRLVPQEPANVEPLPSPPERTEELRKELLPRIERELSGSPRERARAAYLALCLGEGPRLRRDREADWKSAIEELKKFPKVLRQIYDAPRPQGDRIQAAARAEGLEKPAK
;
A
#
# COMPACT_ATOMS: atom_id res chain seq x y z
N MET A 1 12.22 52.49 54.94
CA MET A 1 11.44 52.38 53.70
C MET A 1 12.40 52.50 52.53
N LYS A 2 12.72 51.39 51.85
CA LYS A 2 13.60 51.37 50.67
C LYS A 2 12.71 51.20 49.44
N ALA A 3 12.75 52.16 48.52
CA ALA A 3 12.04 52.10 47.24
C ALA A 3 12.89 51.32 46.22
N ALA A 4 12.29 50.33 45.56
CA ALA A 4 12.91 49.56 44.49
C ALA A 4 12.52 50.18 43.14
N VAL A 5 13.52 50.48 42.32
CA VAL A 5 13.37 50.92 40.92
C VAL A 5 13.36 49.68 40.03
N ALA A 6 12.26 49.45 39.31
CA ALA A 6 12.17 48.40 38.30
C ALA A 6 12.52 49.00 36.92
N ALA A 7 13.57 48.47 36.30
CA ALA A 7 13.94 48.79 34.92
C ALA A 7 13.12 47.93 33.94
N LEU A 8 12.35 48.57 33.06
CA LEU A 8 11.65 47.92 31.96
C LEU A 8 12.63 47.68 30.80
N LEU A 9 12.93 46.41 30.50
CA LEU A 9 13.61 46.00 29.27
C LEU A 9 12.59 45.92 28.13
N LEU A 10 12.67 46.86 27.19
CA LEU A 10 11.95 46.82 25.92
C LEU A 10 12.61 45.78 25.01
N VAL A 11 12.00 44.60 24.88
CA VAL A 11 12.37 43.61 23.87
C VAL A 11 11.76 44.06 22.54
N SER A 12 12.63 44.44 21.61
CA SER A 12 12.26 44.72 20.22
C SER A 12 11.77 43.43 19.55
N CYS A 13 10.48 43.33 19.27
CA CYS A 13 9.90 42.29 18.42
C CYS A 13 10.43 42.46 16.99
N GLY A 14 11.47 41.71 16.63
CA GLY A 14 11.83 41.48 15.23
C GLY A 14 10.68 40.73 14.55
N SER A 15 10.11 41.33 13.51
CA SER A 15 9.17 40.67 12.62
C SER A 15 9.80 39.37 12.06
N PRO A 16 9.07 38.24 12.04
CA PRO A 16 9.59 37.01 11.45
C PRO A 16 9.84 37.26 9.95
N SER A 17 11.04 36.93 9.47
CA SER A 17 11.31 36.83 8.04
C SER A 17 10.31 35.86 7.41
N PRO A 18 9.81 36.13 6.18
CA PRO A 18 9.00 35.16 5.47
C PRO A 18 9.82 33.87 5.35
N ALA A 19 9.25 32.75 5.77
CA ALA A 19 9.87 31.44 5.59
C ALA A 19 10.21 31.29 4.09
N SER A 20 11.50 31.24 3.77
CA SER A 20 11.96 30.89 2.44
C SER A 20 11.34 29.53 2.12
N GLY A 21 10.57 29.44 1.03
CA GLY A 21 10.02 28.17 0.57
C GLY A 21 11.12 27.12 0.38
N PRO A 22 10.77 25.83 0.28
CA PRO A 22 11.75 24.76 0.11
C PRO A 22 12.71 25.08 -1.04
N GLU A 23 14.00 25.00 -0.76
CA GLU A 23 15.04 25.30 -1.74
C GLU A 23 15.11 24.19 -2.80
N ALA A 24 15.43 24.58 -4.04
CA ALA A 24 15.64 23.62 -5.10
C ALA A 24 16.91 22.78 -4.83
N VAL A 25 16.79 21.46 -4.99
CA VAL A 25 17.89 20.50 -4.85
C VAL A 25 18.26 19.94 -6.21
N ASP A 26 19.55 19.68 -6.41
CA ASP A 26 20.05 19.00 -7.60
C ASP A 26 20.26 17.51 -7.26
N LEU A 27 19.60 16.63 -8.01
CA LEU A 27 19.74 15.18 -7.89
C LEU A 27 20.45 14.63 -9.14
N PRO A 28 21.73 14.20 -9.04
CA PRO A 28 22.43 13.57 -10.15
C PRO A 28 21.70 12.33 -10.66
N ALA A 29 21.62 12.16 -11.98
CA ALA A 29 20.95 11.01 -12.57
C ALA A 29 21.55 9.67 -12.10
N GLU A 30 22.88 9.62 -11.94
CA GLU A 30 23.57 8.43 -11.42
C GLU A 30 23.20 8.11 -9.97
N GLU A 31 22.93 9.11 -9.14
CA GLU A 31 22.51 8.96 -7.75
C GLU A 31 21.04 8.53 -7.66
N LEU A 32 20.19 9.11 -8.50
CA LEU A 32 18.80 8.67 -8.68
C LEU A 32 18.71 7.19 -9.06
N GLU A 33 19.46 6.79 -10.08
CA GLU A 33 19.48 5.41 -10.59
C GLU A 33 20.01 4.43 -9.54
N ASP A 34 21.11 4.78 -8.88
CA ASP A 34 21.72 3.95 -7.83
C ASP A 34 20.75 3.73 -6.65
N ARG A 35 20.05 4.78 -6.22
CA ARG A 35 19.09 4.71 -5.10
C ARG A 35 17.82 3.96 -5.44
N ILE A 36 17.27 4.14 -6.65
CA ILE A 36 16.11 3.37 -7.10
C ILE A 36 16.44 1.88 -7.15
N ARG A 37 17.59 1.50 -7.70
CA ARG A 37 18.02 0.10 -7.74
C ARG A 37 18.30 -0.45 -6.35
N GLY A 38 18.87 0.36 -5.46
CA GLY A 38 19.05 0.01 -4.06
C GLY A 38 17.71 -0.27 -3.37
N GLY A 39 16.72 0.59 -3.59
CA GLY A 39 15.35 0.40 -3.11
C GLY A 39 14.70 -0.88 -3.61
N LEU A 40 14.74 -1.13 -4.92
CA LEU A 40 14.23 -2.38 -5.51
C LEU A 40 14.89 -3.63 -4.91
N LEU A 41 16.22 -3.66 -4.80
CA LEU A 41 16.91 -4.80 -4.20
C LEU A 41 16.55 -4.97 -2.73
N GLY A 42 16.42 -3.87 -1.99
CA GLY A 42 15.93 -3.87 -0.61
C GLY A 42 14.53 -4.47 -0.49
N GLN A 43 13.60 -4.07 -1.36
CA GLN A 43 12.25 -4.63 -1.46
C GLN A 43 12.29 -6.14 -1.68
N VAL A 44 13.03 -6.58 -2.69
CA VAL A 44 13.12 -7.99 -3.09
C VAL A 44 13.78 -8.84 -2.01
N PHE A 45 14.82 -8.35 -1.33
CA PHE A 45 15.40 -9.03 -0.18
C PHE A 45 14.42 -9.14 0.99
N GLY A 46 13.70 -8.06 1.29
CA GLY A 46 12.71 -8.04 2.36
C GLY A 46 11.59 -9.04 2.12
N ASN A 47 11.02 -9.02 0.93
CA ASN A 47 10.01 -9.99 0.49
C ASN A 47 10.57 -11.42 0.52
N LEU A 48 11.47 -11.76 -0.42
CA LEU A 48 11.75 -13.18 -0.71
C LEU A 48 12.51 -13.88 0.42
N ASN A 49 13.33 -13.15 1.17
CA ASN A 49 13.99 -13.70 2.35
C ASN A 49 13.09 -13.63 3.60
N GLY A 50 12.01 -12.85 3.55
CA GLY A 50 10.97 -12.76 4.58
C GLY A 50 9.91 -13.86 4.50
N LEU A 51 9.66 -14.45 3.32
CA LEU A 51 8.66 -15.51 3.13
C LEU A 51 8.75 -16.66 4.17
N PRO A 52 9.93 -17.15 4.61
CA PRO A 52 10.02 -18.19 5.65
C PRO A 52 9.56 -17.75 7.07
N HIS A 53 9.33 -16.46 7.25
CA HIS A 53 8.93 -15.80 8.50
C HIS A 53 7.47 -15.34 8.48
N GLU A 54 6.85 -15.24 7.30
CA GLU A 54 5.47 -14.83 7.08
C GLU A 54 4.51 -15.62 8.00
N MET A 55 3.65 -14.90 8.73
CA MET A 55 2.64 -15.42 9.66
C MET A 55 3.18 -16.31 10.80
N LYS A 56 4.50 -16.43 10.98
CA LYS A 56 5.12 -17.34 11.96
C LYS A 56 5.14 -16.78 13.38
N TYR A 57 5.25 -15.46 13.50
CA TYR A 57 5.48 -14.76 14.77
C TYR A 57 4.29 -13.85 15.13
N ILE A 58 3.12 -14.44 15.33
CA ILE A 58 1.90 -13.71 15.73
C ILE A 58 1.91 -13.47 17.25
N ALA A 59 1.94 -14.55 18.04
CA ALA A 59 1.85 -14.45 19.50
C ALA A 59 3.14 -13.88 20.11
N GLU A 60 4.27 -14.48 19.76
CA GLU A 60 5.58 -14.18 20.31
C GLU A 60 6.48 -13.55 19.26
N PRO A 61 7.44 -12.70 19.66
CA PRO A 61 8.39 -12.14 18.72
C PRO A 61 9.23 -13.23 18.06
N GLY A 62 9.79 -12.89 16.91
CA GLY A 62 10.72 -13.75 16.22
C GLY A 62 12.02 -14.02 16.98
N LYS A 63 12.74 -15.00 16.44
CA LYS A 63 14.01 -15.52 16.96
C LYS A 63 15.12 -15.49 15.90
N VAL A 64 15.02 -14.60 14.92
CA VAL A 64 16.06 -14.42 13.90
C VAL A 64 17.20 -13.63 14.51
N GLU A 65 18.30 -14.32 14.82
CA GLU A 65 19.49 -13.73 15.45
C GLU A 65 20.45 -13.11 14.42
N SER A 66 20.61 -13.76 13.27
CA SER A 66 21.43 -13.27 12.18
C SER A 66 20.82 -13.63 10.83
N TYR A 67 21.19 -12.86 9.81
CA TYR A 67 20.65 -12.95 8.46
C TYR A 67 21.65 -12.35 7.48
N THR A 68 21.77 -12.97 6.30
CA THR A 68 22.55 -12.47 5.17
C THR A 68 21.65 -12.41 3.94
N PRO A 69 21.41 -11.22 3.37
CA PRO A 69 20.70 -11.06 2.11
C PRO A 69 21.37 -11.88 1.01
N SER A 70 20.54 -12.57 0.23
CA SER A 70 21.01 -13.36 -0.90
C SER A 70 19.84 -13.74 -1.80
N LEU A 71 20.11 -13.80 -3.10
CA LEU A 71 19.22 -14.24 -4.18
C LEU A 71 19.99 -15.21 -5.09
N PRO A 72 20.44 -16.37 -4.58
CA PRO A 72 21.29 -17.32 -5.32
C PRO A 72 20.57 -18.00 -6.48
N LYS A 73 19.24 -17.87 -6.58
CA LYS A 73 18.43 -18.39 -7.69
C LYS A 73 17.73 -17.27 -8.47
N GLY A 74 18.12 -16.02 -8.21
CA GLY A 74 17.39 -14.83 -8.62
C GLY A 74 16.12 -14.61 -7.80
N ALA A 75 15.41 -13.55 -8.14
CA ALA A 75 14.08 -13.24 -7.65
C ALA A 75 12.99 -13.95 -8.47
N TRP A 76 11.77 -13.97 -7.96
CA TRP A 76 10.58 -14.47 -8.65
C TRP A 76 9.36 -13.65 -8.26
N THR A 77 8.29 -13.78 -9.04
CA THR A 77 7.01 -13.10 -8.79
C THR A 77 6.37 -13.56 -7.50
N ASP A 78 5.99 -12.56 -6.72
CA ASP A 78 5.29 -12.63 -5.44
C ASP A 78 4.48 -11.31 -5.32
N ASP A 79 3.33 -11.30 -4.65
CA ASP A 79 2.34 -10.20 -4.79
C ASP A 79 2.82 -8.83 -4.31
N ASP A 80 3.77 -8.82 -3.39
CA ASP A 80 4.55 -7.65 -2.95
C ASP A 80 5.34 -6.94 -4.05
N THR A 81 5.74 -7.65 -5.11
CA THR A 81 6.62 -7.08 -6.15
C THR A 81 6.04 -7.18 -7.55
N ASP A 82 5.14 -8.15 -7.79
CA ASP A 82 4.66 -8.44 -9.13
C ASP A 82 3.41 -7.66 -9.54
N ILE A 83 2.61 -7.17 -8.58
CA ILE A 83 1.43 -6.34 -8.88
C ILE A 83 1.89 -5.00 -9.42
N GLU A 84 2.86 -4.39 -8.73
CA GLU A 84 3.52 -3.16 -9.16
C GLU A 84 4.23 -3.33 -10.50
N TRP A 85 4.90 -4.48 -10.68
CA TRP A 85 5.59 -4.81 -11.92
C TRP A 85 4.66 -4.81 -13.14
N VAL A 86 3.45 -5.36 -13.02
CA VAL A 86 2.43 -5.33 -14.09
C VAL A 86 2.12 -3.89 -14.50
N TYR A 87 1.95 -2.99 -13.54
CA TYR A 87 1.71 -1.58 -13.84
C TYR A 87 2.94 -0.93 -14.48
N LEU A 88 4.15 -1.19 -13.99
CA LEU A 88 5.38 -0.61 -14.53
C LEU A 88 5.66 -1.06 -15.97
N VAL A 89 5.36 -2.32 -16.32
CA VAL A 89 5.44 -2.78 -17.71
C VAL A 89 4.48 -2.01 -18.60
N GLU A 90 3.24 -1.77 -18.14
CA GLU A 90 2.27 -0.99 -18.89
C GLU A 90 2.63 0.49 -18.95
N MET A 91 3.16 1.09 -17.87
CA MET A 91 3.67 2.47 -17.86
C MET A 91 4.82 2.63 -18.88
N GLU A 92 5.73 1.66 -18.96
CA GLU A 92 6.80 1.69 -19.97
C GLU A 92 6.22 1.65 -21.39
N ARG A 93 5.20 0.81 -21.62
CA ARG A 93 4.60 0.61 -22.94
C ARG A 93 3.78 1.83 -23.39
N SER A 94 2.92 2.34 -22.52
CA SER A 94 1.98 3.43 -22.77
C SER A 94 2.63 4.81 -22.65
N LYS A 95 3.73 4.93 -21.90
CA LYS A 95 4.33 6.20 -21.44
C LYS A 95 3.39 7.01 -20.55
N GLU A 96 2.43 6.36 -19.91
CA GLU A 96 1.49 6.98 -18.98
C GLU A 96 1.80 6.55 -17.54
N LEU A 97 1.89 7.53 -16.62
CA LEU A 97 2.06 7.26 -15.18
C LEU A 97 0.72 6.93 -14.48
N TYR A 98 -0.41 7.39 -15.03
CA TYR A 98 -1.74 7.16 -14.45
C TYR A 98 -2.58 6.36 -15.43
N LEU A 99 -2.54 5.03 -15.30
CA LEU A 99 -3.30 4.15 -16.20
C LEU A 99 -4.80 4.28 -15.92
N PRO A 100 -5.66 4.44 -16.94
CA PRO A 100 -7.09 4.56 -16.71
C PRO A 100 -7.66 3.30 -16.05
N ALA A 101 -8.70 3.45 -15.24
CA ALA A 101 -9.28 2.34 -14.47
C ALA A 101 -9.75 1.17 -15.36
N SER A 102 -10.21 1.44 -16.58
CA SER A 102 -10.51 0.42 -17.59
C SER A 102 -9.29 -0.41 -17.96
N ARG A 103 -8.14 0.23 -18.16
CA ARG A 103 -6.88 -0.44 -18.48
C ARG A 103 -6.36 -1.26 -17.31
N ILE A 104 -6.50 -0.75 -16.08
CA ILE A 104 -6.21 -1.53 -14.87
C ILE A 104 -7.08 -2.81 -14.84
N GLY A 105 -8.39 -2.68 -15.07
CA GLY A 105 -9.29 -3.84 -15.15
C GLY A 105 -8.93 -4.85 -16.25
N GLU A 106 -8.45 -4.40 -17.41
CA GLU A 106 -7.92 -5.26 -18.47
C GLU A 106 -6.65 -6.02 -18.03
N LEU A 107 -5.67 -5.30 -17.47
CA LEU A 107 -4.43 -5.91 -16.98
C LEU A 107 -4.69 -6.96 -15.91
N TRP A 108 -5.60 -6.70 -14.97
CA TRP A 108 -5.94 -7.66 -13.94
C TRP A 108 -6.65 -8.91 -14.48
N ARG A 109 -7.55 -8.75 -15.46
CA ARG A 109 -8.16 -9.90 -16.14
C ARG A 109 -7.13 -10.74 -16.88
N ALA A 110 -6.18 -10.09 -17.53
CA ALA A 110 -5.13 -10.76 -18.29
C ALA A 110 -4.13 -11.47 -17.38
N ASN A 111 -3.66 -10.81 -16.31
CA ASN A 111 -2.40 -11.17 -15.65
C ASN A 111 -2.55 -11.67 -14.19
N MET A 112 -3.66 -11.35 -13.51
CA MET A 112 -3.83 -11.59 -12.06
C MET A 112 -4.73 -12.79 -11.77
N ASN A 113 -4.39 -13.97 -12.31
CA ASN A 113 -5.24 -15.16 -12.26
C ASN A 113 -4.83 -16.21 -11.20
N GLY A 114 -3.75 -15.96 -10.45
CA GLY A 114 -3.26 -16.78 -9.34
C GLY A 114 -2.28 -15.99 -8.47
N GLY A 115 -1.86 -16.54 -7.33
CA GLY A 115 -0.90 -15.86 -6.44
C GLY A 115 -1.36 -14.46 -6.02
N ILE A 116 -2.63 -14.34 -5.63
CA ILE A 116 -3.25 -13.14 -5.06
C ILE A 116 -4.22 -13.58 -3.97
N TRP A 117 -4.36 -12.78 -2.91
CA TRP A 117 -5.10 -13.15 -1.69
C TRP A 117 -6.07 -12.04 -1.26
N CYS A 118 -6.95 -12.37 -0.32
CA CYS A 118 -7.82 -11.43 0.39
C CYS A 118 -8.52 -10.38 -0.52
N ALA A 119 -8.27 -9.09 -0.30
CA ALA A 119 -8.91 -8.01 -1.03
C ALA A 119 -8.58 -8.01 -2.53
N ASN A 120 -7.32 -8.29 -2.89
CA ASN A 120 -6.88 -8.43 -4.29
C ASN A 120 -7.57 -9.60 -4.99
N LEU A 121 -7.61 -10.77 -4.34
CA LEU A 121 -8.31 -11.94 -4.85
C LEU A 121 -9.80 -11.64 -5.07
N TYR A 122 -10.44 -10.98 -4.10
CA TYR A 122 -11.85 -10.70 -4.24
C TYR A 122 -12.14 -9.67 -5.32
N ALA A 123 -11.35 -8.58 -5.38
CA ALA A 123 -11.45 -7.59 -6.45
C ALA A 123 -11.31 -8.22 -7.85
N ARG A 124 -10.35 -9.15 -8.03
CA ARG A 124 -10.21 -9.92 -9.27
C ARG A 124 -11.47 -10.74 -9.60
N GLN A 125 -12.09 -11.39 -8.62
CA GLN A 125 -13.31 -12.17 -8.83
C GLN A 125 -14.53 -11.27 -9.11
N LEU A 126 -14.58 -10.06 -8.55
CA LEU A 126 -15.59 -9.06 -8.87
C LEU A 126 -15.50 -8.59 -10.34
N LEU A 127 -14.30 -8.61 -10.95
CA LEU A 127 -14.17 -8.38 -12.39
C LEU A 127 -14.93 -9.41 -13.22
N ASP A 128 -15.10 -10.65 -12.75
CA ASP A 128 -15.89 -11.67 -13.47
C ASP A 128 -17.38 -11.32 -13.49
N LEU A 129 -17.86 -10.52 -12.52
CA LEU A 129 -19.20 -9.90 -12.55
C LEU A 129 -19.25 -8.62 -13.40
N GLY A 130 -18.11 -8.08 -13.83
CA GLY A 130 -18.03 -6.79 -14.54
C GLY A 130 -18.18 -5.60 -13.60
N ILE A 131 -17.69 -5.75 -12.38
CA ILE A 131 -17.52 -4.67 -11.41
C ILE A 131 -16.06 -4.25 -11.51
N ASP A 132 -15.79 -3.26 -12.36
CA ASP A 132 -14.42 -2.80 -12.66
C ASP A 132 -13.87 -1.85 -11.57
N PRO A 133 -12.55 -1.59 -11.56
CA PRO A 133 -11.94 -0.60 -10.68
C PRO A 133 -12.47 0.82 -10.96
N PRO A 134 -12.50 1.71 -9.96
CA PRO A 134 -12.17 1.47 -8.55
C PRO A 134 -13.34 0.85 -7.76
N LEU A 135 -14.47 0.51 -8.41
CA LEU A 135 -15.67 0.06 -7.70
C LEU A 135 -15.43 -1.27 -6.96
N CYS A 136 -14.62 -2.17 -7.51
CA CYS A 136 -14.25 -3.43 -6.85
C CYS A 136 -13.37 -3.27 -5.59
N GLY A 137 -12.79 -2.09 -5.36
CA GLY A 137 -12.04 -1.77 -4.15
C GLY A 137 -12.85 -1.07 -3.06
N ARG A 138 -14.06 -0.58 -3.36
CA ARG A 138 -14.89 0.16 -2.40
C ARG A 138 -15.32 -0.71 -1.23
N ILE A 139 -15.21 -0.22 0.01
CA ILE A 139 -15.58 -0.97 1.23
C ILE A 139 -17.03 -1.49 1.15
N ALA A 140 -17.96 -0.67 0.64
CA ALA A 140 -19.35 -1.08 0.50
C ALA A 140 -19.55 -2.27 -0.45
N ILE A 141 -18.66 -2.45 -1.43
CA ILE A 141 -18.74 -3.47 -2.48
C ILE A 141 -17.79 -4.64 -2.21
N ASN A 142 -16.69 -4.42 -1.50
CA ASN A 142 -15.68 -5.40 -1.16
C ASN A 142 -15.45 -5.38 0.36
N PRO A 143 -16.01 -6.34 1.12
CA PRO A 143 -15.89 -6.37 2.58
C PRO A 143 -14.46 -6.73 3.05
N TRP A 144 -13.56 -7.14 2.14
CA TRP A 144 -12.15 -7.34 2.46
C TRP A 144 -11.36 -6.05 2.40
N SER A 145 -11.87 -5.04 1.70
CA SER A 145 -11.20 -3.77 1.44
C SER A 145 -10.78 -3.06 2.72
N GLY A 146 -11.70 -2.89 3.68
CA GLY A 146 -11.54 -1.93 4.78
C GLY A 146 -10.54 -2.29 5.89
N PHE A 147 -9.85 -3.43 5.82
CA PHE A 147 -8.84 -3.82 6.82
C PHE A 147 -7.50 -4.25 6.21
N ASN A 148 -7.50 -4.60 4.92
CA ASN A 148 -6.44 -5.42 4.34
C ASN A 148 -5.16 -4.63 4.03
N ILE A 149 -4.00 -5.27 4.20
CA ILE A 149 -2.69 -4.65 3.95
C ILE A 149 -2.30 -4.48 2.47
N SER A 150 -3.12 -4.88 1.49
CA SER A 150 -2.76 -4.70 0.07
C SER A 150 -2.40 -3.24 -0.32
N ALA A 151 -2.92 -2.23 0.38
CA ALA A 151 -2.50 -0.84 0.16
C ALA A 151 -1.06 -0.54 0.63
N GLN A 152 -0.53 -1.32 1.57
CA GLN A 152 0.77 -1.15 2.18
C GLN A 152 1.87 -1.74 1.27
N PHE A 153 1.71 -2.96 0.77
CA PHE A 153 2.74 -3.69 0.00
C PHE A 153 2.65 -3.54 -1.53
N VAL A 154 1.61 -2.86 -2.03
CA VAL A 154 1.50 -2.49 -3.45
C VAL A 154 1.72 -0.98 -3.58
N SER A 155 2.73 -0.45 -2.88
CA SER A 155 2.98 1.00 -2.87
C SER A 155 4.43 1.46 -3.06
N GLU A 156 5.39 0.58 -2.84
CA GLU A 156 6.82 0.83 -2.86
C GLU A 156 7.30 1.42 -4.19
N ALA A 157 6.86 0.87 -5.32
CA ALA A 157 7.21 1.37 -6.64
C ALA A 157 6.84 2.84 -6.80
N PHE A 158 5.68 3.26 -6.29
CA PHE A 158 5.19 4.64 -6.45
C PHE A 158 5.95 5.64 -5.57
N GLY A 159 6.48 5.18 -4.43
CA GLY A 159 7.48 5.90 -3.65
C GLY A 159 8.81 6.02 -4.39
N LEU A 160 9.32 4.90 -4.94
CA LEU A 160 10.60 4.83 -5.67
C LEU A 160 10.62 5.74 -6.91
N ILE A 161 9.50 5.86 -7.62
CA ILE A 161 9.40 6.72 -8.80
C ILE A 161 9.00 8.16 -8.48
N SER A 162 8.92 8.54 -7.20
CA SER A 162 8.60 9.90 -6.75
C SER A 162 9.67 10.53 -5.83
N PRO A 163 10.98 10.50 -6.14
CA PRO A 163 12.04 11.04 -5.28
C PRO A 163 11.78 12.48 -4.84
N GLY A 164 11.68 12.74 -3.53
CA GLY A 164 11.42 14.07 -2.99
C GLY A 164 10.04 14.64 -3.29
N LEU A 165 9.11 13.83 -3.81
CA LEU A 165 7.74 14.24 -4.15
C LEU A 165 6.69 13.45 -3.34
N PRO A 166 6.68 13.50 -1.99
CA PRO A 166 5.80 12.68 -1.15
C PRO A 166 4.30 12.80 -1.46
N ARG A 167 3.80 13.99 -1.85
CA ARG A 167 2.37 14.15 -2.21
C ARG A 167 2.06 13.53 -3.57
N THR A 168 2.98 13.65 -4.53
CA THR A 168 2.86 12.95 -5.83
C THR A 168 2.92 11.44 -5.64
N ALA A 169 3.82 10.95 -4.78
CA ALA A 169 3.95 9.54 -4.43
C ALA A 169 2.63 8.99 -3.88
N GLY A 170 2.01 9.71 -2.93
CA GLY A 170 0.70 9.37 -2.38
C GLY A 170 -0.39 9.28 -3.44
N ARG A 171 -0.53 10.30 -4.32
CA ARG A 171 -1.55 10.29 -5.38
C ARG A 171 -1.37 9.13 -6.36
N LEU A 172 -0.13 8.84 -6.72
CA LEU A 172 0.19 7.76 -7.63
C LEU A 172 -0.09 6.41 -6.99
N GLY A 173 0.33 6.19 -5.74
CA GLY A 173 0.02 4.98 -4.99
C GLY A 173 -1.49 4.75 -4.85
N ILE A 174 -2.22 5.78 -4.39
CA ILE A 174 -3.68 5.77 -4.24
C ILE A 174 -4.38 5.31 -5.52
N HIS A 175 -3.93 5.83 -6.67
CA HIS A 175 -4.49 5.50 -7.98
C HIS A 175 -4.46 4.00 -8.29
N TYR A 176 -3.40 3.30 -7.85
CA TYR A 176 -3.22 1.87 -8.09
C TYR A 176 -3.73 0.97 -6.96
N THR A 177 -3.73 1.45 -5.72
CA THR A 177 -4.21 0.66 -4.56
C THR A 177 -5.74 0.71 -4.40
N HIS A 178 -6.42 1.77 -4.87
CA HIS A 178 -7.90 1.82 -4.95
C HIS A 178 -8.53 0.71 -5.80
N TYR A 179 -7.71 -0.06 -6.53
CA TYR A 179 -8.17 -1.27 -7.21
C TYR A 179 -8.85 -2.26 -6.25
N ALA A 180 -8.27 -2.50 -5.08
CA ALA A 180 -8.72 -3.55 -4.15
C ALA A 180 -9.14 -3.05 -2.78
N VAL A 181 -8.66 -1.87 -2.36
CA VAL A 181 -8.87 -1.35 -1.01
C VAL A 181 -9.35 0.10 -1.02
N ASP A 182 -9.93 0.58 0.07
CA ASP A 182 -10.50 1.92 0.24
C ASP A 182 -10.53 2.28 1.74
N GLY A 183 -10.57 3.57 2.08
CA GLY A 183 -10.62 4.05 3.48
C GLY A 183 -9.29 3.98 4.23
N GLU A 184 -9.25 3.32 5.38
CA GLU A 184 -8.08 3.28 6.26
C GLU A 184 -6.81 2.67 5.63
N PRO A 185 -6.88 1.54 4.89
CA PRO A 185 -5.72 1.04 4.15
C PRO A 185 -5.12 2.08 3.19
N ILE A 186 -5.92 2.93 2.54
CA ILE A 186 -5.39 3.96 1.64
C ILE A 186 -4.49 4.97 2.38
N GLN A 187 -4.70 5.15 3.68
CA GLN A 187 -3.82 5.99 4.50
C GLN A 187 -2.43 5.36 4.66
N THR A 188 -2.30 4.03 4.63
CA THR A 188 -0.99 3.36 4.66
C THR A 188 -0.25 3.49 3.33
N THR A 189 -0.96 3.48 2.20
CA THR A 189 -0.34 3.85 0.90
C THR A 189 0.28 5.24 0.98
N GLN A 190 -0.46 6.23 1.50
CA GLN A 190 0.06 7.60 1.65
C GLN A 190 1.24 7.67 2.61
N LEU A 191 1.17 6.95 3.74
CA LEU A 191 2.24 6.84 4.73
C LEU A 191 3.55 6.35 4.08
N PHE A 192 3.53 5.17 3.46
CA PHE A 192 4.75 4.51 3.01
C PHE A 192 5.32 5.09 1.73
N THR A 193 4.48 5.51 0.78
CA THR A 193 4.96 6.24 -0.41
C THR A 193 5.64 7.56 -0.02
N ALA A 194 5.09 8.29 0.96
CA ALA A 194 5.72 9.51 1.47
C ALA A 194 7.05 9.21 2.19
N MET A 195 7.13 8.14 2.99
CA MET A 195 8.38 7.71 3.64
C MET A 195 9.46 7.39 2.62
N ILE A 196 9.16 6.59 1.59
CA ILE A 196 10.10 6.19 0.55
C ILE A 196 10.56 7.40 -0.27
N ALA A 197 9.63 8.25 -0.71
CA ALA A 197 9.94 9.49 -1.45
C ALA A 197 10.86 10.43 -0.63
N THR A 198 10.61 10.53 0.67
CA THR A 198 11.39 11.37 1.60
C THR A 198 12.79 10.81 1.85
N ALA A 199 12.94 9.48 1.89
CA ALA A 199 14.22 8.80 2.12
C ALA A 199 15.28 9.16 1.06
N PHE A 200 14.91 9.64 -0.12
CA PHE A 200 15.90 10.14 -1.08
C PHE A 200 16.74 11.31 -0.53
N PHE A 201 16.23 12.10 0.42
CA PHE A 201 16.91 13.30 0.92
C PHE A 201 17.12 13.32 2.44
N GLU A 202 16.31 12.57 3.20
CA GLU A 202 16.41 12.49 4.66
C GLU A 202 17.20 11.25 5.12
N ARG A 203 17.99 11.38 6.19
CA ARG A 203 18.80 10.32 6.80
C ARG A 203 18.32 9.92 8.19
N ASP A 204 17.59 10.80 8.86
CA ASP A 204 17.02 10.55 10.18
C ASP A 204 15.74 9.71 10.06
N VAL A 205 15.75 8.52 10.64
CA VAL A 205 14.61 7.59 10.59
C VAL A 205 13.37 8.14 11.26
N GLU A 206 13.51 8.91 12.35
CA GLU A 206 12.37 9.54 13.01
C GLU A 206 11.73 10.57 12.06
N LYS A 207 12.54 11.36 11.36
CA LYS A 207 12.02 12.33 10.38
C LYS A 207 11.36 11.66 9.18
N ILE A 208 11.90 10.54 8.69
CA ILE A 208 11.25 9.75 7.62
C ILE A 208 9.88 9.27 8.08
N VAL A 209 9.77 8.69 9.28
CA VAL A 209 8.48 8.25 9.86
C VAL A 209 7.52 9.42 10.03
N ARG A 210 8.02 10.58 10.50
CA ARG A 210 7.20 11.80 10.64
C ARG A 210 6.70 12.35 9.31
N ALA A 211 7.50 12.25 8.24
CA ALA A 211 7.06 12.61 6.90
C ALA A 211 5.91 11.71 6.42
N GLY A 212 6.01 10.39 6.68
CA GLY A 212 4.90 9.48 6.49
C GLY A 212 3.66 9.90 7.27
N LEU A 213 3.82 10.15 8.58
CA LEU A 213 2.71 10.53 9.46
C LEU A 213 2.00 11.82 8.99
N ALA A 214 2.73 12.79 8.44
CA ALA A 214 2.15 13.99 7.86
C ALA A 214 1.30 13.72 6.59
N ALA A 215 1.50 12.58 5.92
CA ALA A 215 0.70 12.13 4.79
C ALA A 215 -0.60 11.39 5.18
N VAL A 216 -0.77 11.05 6.45
CA VAL A 216 -1.95 10.36 6.99
C VAL A 216 -2.99 11.39 7.44
N ASP A 217 -4.27 11.18 7.13
CA ASP A 217 -5.36 12.00 7.67
C ASP A 217 -5.33 11.94 9.22
N PRO A 218 -5.30 13.07 9.95
CA PRO A 218 -5.33 13.07 11.42
C PRO A 218 -6.51 12.34 12.06
N ARG A 219 -7.59 12.08 11.30
CA ARG A 219 -8.78 11.31 11.74
C ARG A 219 -8.64 9.80 11.53
N SER A 220 -7.66 9.36 10.76
CA SER A 220 -7.36 7.95 10.49
C SER A 220 -6.89 7.23 11.75
N VAL A 221 -7.24 5.95 11.89
CA VAL A 221 -6.69 5.10 12.95
C VAL A 221 -5.19 4.81 12.77
N VAL A 222 -4.64 4.99 11.56
CA VAL A 222 -3.20 4.88 11.28
C VAL A 222 -2.40 5.99 11.98
N HIS A 223 -3.01 7.17 12.16
CA HIS A 223 -2.34 8.31 12.79
C HIS A 223 -1.91 8.05 14.26
N PRO A 224 -2.78 7.57 15.18
CA PRO A 224 -2.35 7.18 16.51
C PRO A 224 -1.40 5.97 16.52
N ILE A 225 -1.50 5.02 15.59
CA ILE A 225 -0.56 3.88 15.48
C ILE A 225 0.87 4.38 15.33
N ALA A 226 1.15 5.21 14.33
CA ALA A 226 2.49 5.73 14.09
C ALA A 226 3.00 6.58 15.25
N ARG A 227 2.12 7.38 15.88
CA ARG A 227 2.47 8.19 17.06
C ARG A 227 2.85 7.34 18.27
N ASP A 228 2.11 6.26 18.53
CA ASP A 228 2.39 5.40 19.66
C ASP A 228 3.71 4.65 19.47
N VAL A 229 3.97 4.11 18.28
CA VAL A 229 5.23 3.41 18.01
C VAL A 229 6.43 4.36 18.14
N LEU A 230 6.30 5.60 17.67
CA LEU A 230 7.31 6.65 17.90
C LEU A 230 7.52 6.92 19.40
N ALA A 231 6.46 6.96 20.20
CA ALA A 231 6.56 7.19 21.64
C ALA A 231 7.21 6.00 22.36
N TRP A 232 6.75 4.78 22.08
CA TRP A 232 7.30 3.56 22.68
C TRP A 232 8.76 3.31 22.30
N TRP A 233 9.15 3.64 21.06
CA TRP A 233 10.56 3.61 20.68
C TRP A 233 11.40 4.59 21.51
N LYS A 234 10.90 5.80 21.79
CA LYS A 234 11.62 6.76 22.65
C LYS A 234 11.70 6.35 24.11
N GLU A 235 10.65 5.70 24.61
CA GLU A 235 10.61 5.15 25.98
C GLU A 235 11.52 3.92 26.11
N HIS A 236 11.63 3.12 25.06
CA HIS A 236 12.33 1.84 25.05
C HIS A 236 13.35 1.73 23.89
N PRO A 237 14.33 2.66 23.74
CA PRO A 237 15.15 2.78 22.53
C PRO A 237 16.06 1.58 22.22
N ASN A 238 16.31 0.72 23.21
CA ASN A 238 17.13 -0.50 23.06
C ASN A 238 16.32 -1.79 23.26
N ASP A 239 14.99 -1.69 23.36
CA ASP A 239 14.10 -2.84 23.59
C ASP A 239 12.94 -2.86 22.59
N TRP A 240 13.25 -3.31 21.37
CA TRP A 240 12.27 -3.51 20.32
C TRP A 240 11.22 -4.56 20.70
N ARG A 241 11.54 -5.50 21.62
CA ARG A 241 10.61 -6.54 22.05
C ARG A 241 9.49 -5.93 22.89
N GLU A 242 9.82 -4.97 23.74
CA GLU A 242 8.82 -4.21 24.49
C GLU A 242 7.92 -3.38 23.57
N THR A 243 8.50 -2.68 22.59
CA THR A 243 7.71 -1.96 21.57
C THR A 243 6.75 -2.90 20.84
N ARG A 244 7.22 -4.07 20.38
CA ARG A 244 6.38 -5.08 19.74
C ARG A 244 5.29 -5.61 20.68
N ARG A 245 5.60 -5.83 21.96
CA ARG A 245 4.64 -6.28 22.97
C ARG A 245 3.50 -5.26 23.12
N LEU A 246 3.84 -3.98 23.22
CA LEU A 246 2.88 -2.87 23.31
C LEU A 246 2.02 -2.74 22.04
N ILE A 247 2.62 -2.90 20.85
CA ILE A 247 1.88 -2.96 19.58
C ILE A 247 0.84 -4.07 19.62
N LYS A 248 1.26 -5.30 19.94
CA LYS A 248 0.36 -6.46 20.01
C LYS A 248 -0.77 -6.22 21.01
N GLU A 249 -0.44 -5.76 22.21
CA GLU A 249 -1.42 -5.53 23.28
C GLU A 249 -2.46 -4.47 22.88
N LYS A 250 -2.00 -3.37 22.28
CA LYS A 250 -2.88 -2.26 21.93
C LYS A 250 -3.70 -2.51 20.68
N TYR A 251 -3.14 -3.15 19.65
CA TYR A 251 -3.73 -3.19 18.31
C TYR A 251 -4.25 -4.56 17.85
N THR A 252 -4.28 -5.56 18.74
CA THR A 252 -5.00 -6.82 18.49
C THR A 252 -6.45 -6.65 18.92
N HIS A 253 -7.36 -6.42 17.96
CA HIS A 253 -8.75 -6.04 18.23
C HIS A 253 -9.80 -7.04 17.72
N HIS A 254 -9.38 -8.00 16.89
CA HIS A 254 -10.28 -8.85 16.11
C HIS A 254 -10.27 -10.32 16.56
N GLY A 255 -9.92 -10.56 17.83
CA GLY A 255 -9.96 -11.89 18.45
C GLY A 255 -9.01 -12.92 17.82
N GLY A 256 -7.93 -12.47 17.20
CA GLY A 256 -6.97 -13.32 16.47
C GLY A 256 -7.42 -13.71 15.06
N GLY A 257 -8.47 -13.05 14.54
CA GLY A 257 -8.97 -13.23 13.17
C GLY A 257 -8.00 -12.74 12.09
N MET A 258 -8.44 -12.75 10.84
CA MET A 258 -7.60 -12.35 9.70
C MET A 258 -7.08 -10.91 9.83
N SER A 259 -7.89 -10.00 10.37
CA SER A 259 -7.49 -8.60 10.60
C SER A 259 -6.37 -8.45 11.63
N ASP A 260 -6.23 -9.38 12.59
CA ASP A 260 -5.09 -9.38 13.53
C ASP A 260 -3.84 -10.10 12.95
N LYS A 261 -3.83 -10.38 11.64
CA LYS A 261 -2.75 -11.08 10.93
C LYS A 261 -2.28 -10.30 9.71
N ASN A 262 -3.20 -10.12 8.75
CA ASN A 262 -3.00 -9.44 7.47
C ASN A 262 -3.75 -8.08 7.46
N GLY A 263 -4.00 -7.51 8.64
CA GLY A 263 -4.62 -6.19 8.79
C GLY A 263 -3.58 -5.08 8.92
N TYR A 264 -3.94 -3.88 8.46
CA TYR A 264 -3.01 -2.75 8.40
C TYR A 264 -2.55 -2.29 9.78
N GLU A 265 -3.32 -2.48 10.85
CA GLU A 265 -2.97 -1.94 12.17
C GLU A 265 -1.63 -2.48 12.67
N LEU A 266 -1.53 -3.81 12.76
CA LEU A 266 -0.35 -4.49 13.32
C LEU A 266 0.83 -4.44 12.35
N ASN A 267 0.59 -4.55 11.04
CA ASN A 267 1.64 -4.56 10.02
C ASN A 267 2.24 -3.16 9.82
N THR A 268 1.43 -2.10 9.80
CA THR A 268 1.96 -0.73 9.75
C THR A 268 2.79 -0.42 11.00
N ALA A 269 2.31 -0.83 12.18
CA ALA A 269 3.06 -0.67 13.43
C ALA A 269 4.38 -1.44 13.42
N ALA A 270 4.37 -2.67 12.86
CA ALA A 270 5.56 -3.51 12.73
C ALA A 270 6.63 -2.88 11.83
N VAL A 271 6.26 -2.32 10.68
CA VAL A 271 7.20 -1.61 9.78
C VAL A 271 7.83 -0.42 10.50
N ILE A 272 7.02 0.44 11.11
CA ILE A 272 7.52 1.63 11.83
C ILE A 272 8.45 1.21 12.97
N GLY A 273 8.06 0.20 13.75
CA GLY A 273 8.86 -0.31 14.86
C GLY A 273 10.19 -0.89 14.38
N ALA A 274 10.16 -1.72 13.35
CA ALA A 274 11.37 -2.32 12.77
C ALA A 274 12.34 -1.26 12.23
N LEU A 275 11.83 -0.23 11.53
CA LEU A 275 12.65 0.87 11.03
C LEU A 275 13.25 1.71 12.16
N LEU A 276 12.47 2.11 13.16
CA LEU A 276 12.96 2.95 14.25
C LEU A 276 14.04 2.25 15.08
N HIS A 277 13.88 0.96 15.35
CA HIS A 277 14.85 0.16 16.11
C HIS A 277 16.04 -0.30 15.26
N GLY A 278 15.86 -0.54 13.97
CA GLY A 278 16.93 -1.00 13.06
C GLY A 278 17.71 0.12 12.38
N GLY A 279 17.13 1.31 12.33
CA GLY A 279 17.65 2.45 11.60
C GLY A 279 17.62 2.25 10.08
N VAL A 280 18.30 3.16 9.38
CA VAL A 280 18.36 3.20 7.90
C VAL A 280 19.79 3.07 7.34
N GLU A 281 20.72 2.60 8.17
CA GLU A 281 22.14 2.47 7.83
C GLU A 281 22.58 1.01 7.62
N ASP A 282 21.93 0.06 8.31
CA ASP A 282 22.19 -1.38 8.20
C ASP A 282 20.94 -2.12 7.69
N LEU A 283 20.97 -2.50 6.41
CA LEU A 283 19.89 -3.26 5.78
C LEU A 283 19.67 -4.62 6.46
N LYS A 284 20.72 -5.29 6.93
CA LYS A 284 20.57 -6.60 7.58
C LYS A 284 19.79 -6.48 8.87
N GLU A 285 20.08 -5.44 9.65
CA GLU A 285 19.42 -5.22 10.93
C GLU A 285 17.96 -4.79 10.75
N ALA A 286 17.68 -3.87 9.82
CA ALA A 286 16.31 -3.46 9.50
C ALA A 286 15.44 -4.66 9.07
N LEU A 287 15.94 -5.51 8.16
CA LEU A 287 15.22 -6.69 7.70
C LEU A 287 15.08 -7.74 8.80
N ARG A 288 16.16 -8.01 9.57
CA ARG A 288 16.12 -8.92 10.72
C ARG A 288 15.06 -8.48 11.73
N LEU A 289 14.94 -7.19 12.02
CA LEU A 289 13.91 -6.68 12.91
C LEU A 289 12.52 -6.83 12.31
N ALA A 290 12.31 -6.50 11.04
CA ALA A 290 11.02 -6.69 10.37
C ALA A 290 10.53 -8.15 10.46
N PHE A 291 11.42 -9.13 10.20
CA PHE A 291 11.12 -10.56 10.38
C PHE A 291 10.72 -10.89 11.83
N ASN A 292 11.35 -10.23 12.80
CA ASN A 292 11.17 -10.49 14.21
C ASN A 292 9.96 -9.77 14.85
N PHE A 293 9.53 -8.65 14.29
CA PHE A 293 8.25 -8.04 14.66
C PHE A 293 7.10 -8.99 14.29
N GLY A 294 7.18 -9.68 13.15
CA GLY A 294 6.27 -10.77 12.79
C GLY A 294 5.05 -10.30 12.01
N TRP A 295 3.90 -10.95 12.24
CA TRP A 295 2.71 -10.85 11.39
C TRP A 295 3.04 -11.16 9.92
N ASP A 296 2.66 -10.28 9.01
CA ASP A 296 2.91 -10.39 7.58
C ASP A 296 4.32 -9.89 7.26
N SER A 297 5.31 -10.69 7.64
CA SER A 297 6.66 -10.17 7.90
C SER A 297 7.50 -9.90 6.65
N ASP A 298 7.24 -10.61 5.56
CA ASP A 298 7.86 -10.40 4.25
C ASP A 298 7.49 -9.04 3.66
N CYS A 299 6.21 -8.68 3.67
CA CYS A 299 5.79 -7.37 3.17
C CYS A 299 6.24 -6.22 4.09
N ASN A 300 6.21 -6.45 5.40
CA ASN A 300 6.77 -5.50 6.35
C ASN A 300 8.28 -5.28 6.08
N ALA A 301 9.00 -6.37 5.80
CA ALA A 301 10.42 -6.33 5.48
C ALA A 301 10.68 -5.71 4.09
N ALA A 302 9.82 -5.91 3.11
CA ALA A 302 9.92 -5.32 1.78
C ALA A 302 9.92 -3.78 1.85
N ILE A 303 9.02 -3.19 2.63
CA ILE A 303 8.98 -1.73 2.84
C ILE A 303 10.21 -1.24 3.60
N CYS A 304 10.59 -1.93 4.69
CA CYS A 304 11.80 -1.59 5.45
C CYS A 304 13.02 -1.61 4.53
N GLY A 305 13.16 -2.68 3.75
CA GLY A 305 14.23 -2.89 2.79
C GLY A 305 14.24 -1.82 1.71
N THR A 306 13.07 -1.42 1.19
CA THR A 306 12.94 -0.35 0.19
C THR A 306 13.50 0.97 0.73
N ILE A 307 13.10 1.37 1.94
CA ILE A 307 13.53 2.63 2.56
C ILE A 307 15.04 2.63 2.81
N VAL A 308 15.57 1.56 3.41
CA VAL A 308 17.03 1.45 3.64
C VAL A 308 17.79 1.34 2.32
N GLY A 309 17.25 0.61 1.35
CA GLY A 309 17.80 0.45 0.01
C GLY A 309 17.93 1.78 -0.74
N VAL A 310 16.92 2.64 -0.68
CA VAL A 310 16.98 4.01 -1.21
C VAL A 310 18.08 4.82 -0.53
N ARG A 311 18.26 4.67 0.79
CA ARG A 311 19.32 5.38 1.51
C ARG A 311 20.72 4.97 1.11
N ARG A 312 20.94 3.67 0.90
CA ARG A 312 22.26 3.09 0.68
C ARG A 312 22.67 3.04 -0.79
N GLY A 313 21.71 2.82 -1.68
CA GLY A 313 21.95 2.63 -3.10
C GLY A 313 22.52 1.25 -3.44
N LYS A 314 22.40 0.86 -4.72
CA LYS A 314 22.86 -0.44 -5.22
C LYS A 314 24.37 -0.62 -5.06
N LYS A 315 25.17 0.41 -5.34
CA LYS A 315 26.64 0.34 -5.19
C LYS A 315 27.06 -0.09 -3.80
N TRP A 316 26.36 0.36 -2.76
CA TRP A 316 26.62 -0.06 -1.39
C TRP A 316 26.24 -1.53 -1.16
N ILE A 317 25.09 -1.97 -1.69
CA ILE A 317 24.63 -3.37 -1.62
C ILE A 317 25.63 -4.30 -2.30
N ASP A 318 26.08 -3.96 -3.51
CA ASP A 318 27.05 -4.76 -4.27
C ASP A 318 28.38 -4.89 -3.50
N ALA A 319 28.82 -3.82 -2.83
CA ALA A 319 30.04 -3.82 -2.02
C ALA A 319 29.96 -4.75 -0.79
N GLN A 320 28.76 -5.22 -0.39
CA GLN A 320 28.62 -6.20 0.68
C GLN A 320 29.03 -7.62 0.26
N GLY A 321 29.16 -7.89 -1.05
CA GLY A 321 29.53 -9.19 -1.58
C GLY A 321 28.43 -10.25 -1.44
N TRP A 322 27.17 -9.84 -1.30
CA TRP A 322 26.04 -10.76 -1.27
C TRP A 322 25.81 -11.40 -2.63
N GLU A 323 25.39 -12.67 -2.62
CA GLU A 323 25.09 -13.39 -3.85
C GLU A 323 23.75 -12.89 -4.43
N ILE A 324 23.79 -12.27 -5.61
CA ILE A 324 22.62 -11.74 -6.30
C ILE A 324 22.68 -12.18 -7.76
N GLN A 325 21.77 -13.06 -8.16
CA GLN A 325 21.58 -13.35 -9.58
C GLN A 325 20.59 -12.36 -10.19
N ASP A 326 20.97 -11.73 -11.31
CA ASP A 326 20.14 -10.77 -12.02
C ASP A 326 19.03 -11.44 -12.82
N VAL A 327 18.04 -11.96 -12.11
CA VAL A 327 16.90 -12.70 -12.67
C VAL A 327 15.66 -12.34 -11.87
N TYR A 328 14.54 -12.13 -12.56
CA TYR A 328 13.21 -11.99 -11.97
C TYR A 328 12.25 -12.95 -12.68
N LYS A 329 12.03 -14.13 -12.09
CA LYS A 329 11.26 -15.21 -12.73
C LYS A 329 9.78 -14.94 -12.61
N ASN A 330 9.10 -14.85 -13.74
CA ASN A 330 7.65 -14.85 -13.78
C ASN A 330 7.10 -16.27 -13.55
N THR A 331 6.45 -16.50 -12.41
CA THR A 331 5.86 -17.78 -12.00
C THR A 331 4.33 -17.77 -11.97
N CYS A 332 3.69 -16.59 -11.93
CA CYS A 332 2.24 -16.49 -11.69
C CYS A 332 1.52 -15.30 -12.40
N ARG A 333 2.21 -14.55 -13.27
CA ARG A 333 1.59 -13.45 -14.03
C ARG A 333 1.49 -13.82 -15.50
N ASP A 334 0.28 -14.17 -15.93
CA ASP A 334 0.00 -14.48 -17.34
C ASP A 334 0.34 -13.28 -18.24
N GLU A 335 0.64 -13.53 -19.52
CA GLU A 335 0.95 -12.51 -20.55
C GLU A 335 2.08 -11.51 -20.23
N MET A 336 2.77 -11.69 -19.10
CA MET A 336 3.90 -10.87 -18.67
C MET A 336 5.25 -11.46 -19.13
N PRO A 337 6.31 -10.64 -19.24
CA PRO A 337 7.63 -11.11 -19.70
C PRO A 337 8.13 -12.33 -18.93
N LYS A 338 8.76 -13.28 -19.64
CA LYS A 338 9.33 -14.51 -19.05
C LYS A 338 10.82 -14.41 -18.74
N ASP A 339 11.47 -13.42 -19.34
CA ASP A 339 12.90 -13.15 -19.32
C ASP A 339 13.23 -11.86 -18.57
N GLU A 340 12.41 -11.48 -17.59
CA GLU A 340 12.63 -10.28 -16.78
C GLU A 340 13.86 -10.45 -15.86
N THR A 341 14.53 -9.33 -15.61
CA THR A 341 15.69 -9.26 -14.71
C THR A 341 15.51 -8.16 -13.67
N LEU A 342 16.27 -8.21 -12.57
CA LEU A 342 16.27 -7.13 -11.58
C LEU A 342 16.80 -5.82 -12.18
N THR A 343 17.75 -5.93 -13.11
CA THR A 343 18.27 -4.78 -13.87
C THR A 343 17.15 -4.13 -14.70
N ARG A 344 16.41 -4.92 -15.48
CA ARG A 344 15.35 -4.40 -16.35
C ARG A 344 14.13 -3.93 -15.56
N TYR A 345 13.76 -4.59 -14.48
CA TYR A 345 12.77 -4.05 -13.52
C TYR A 345 13.25 -2.67 -13.03
N GLY A 346 14.49 -2.56 -12.56
CA GLY A 346 15.09 -1.29 -12.14
C GLY A 346 15.05 -0.22 -13.24
N ASP A 347 15.30 -0.59 -14.50
CA ASP A 347 15.23 0.34 -15.64
C ASP A 347 13.83 0.92 -15.84
N ARG A 348 12.78 0.11 -15.65
CA ARG A 348 11.38 0.57 -15.73
C ARG A 348 11.07 1.59 -14.64
N LEU A 349 11.47 1.30 -13.41
CA LEU A 349 11.34 2.23 -12.28
C LEU A 349 12.09 3.54 -12.57
N ILE A 350 13.33 3.46 -13.04
CA ILE A 350 14.14 4.64 -13.39
C ILE A 350 13.45 5.47 -14.49
N ALA A 351 12.95 4.82 -15.54
CA ALA A 351 12.28 5.51 -16.63
C ALA A 351 11.00 6.22 -16.15
N ALA A 352 10.19 5.54 -15.34
CA ALA A 352 9.00 6.13 -14.73
C ALA A 352 9.36 7.27 -13.76
N ALA A 353 10.42 7.14 -12.97
CA ALA A 353 10.89 8.18 -12.05
C ALA A 353 11.30 9.45 -12.78
N LYS A 354 12.09 9.31 -13.86
CA LYS A 354 12.50 10.44 -14.71
C LYS A 354 11.28 11.14 -15.32
N ALA A 355 10.33 10.38 -15.85
CA ALA A 355 9.09 10.93 -16.40
C ALA A 355 8.26 11.67 -15.33
N ASN A 356 8.15 11.07 -14.13
CA ASN A 356 7.38 11.64 -13.02
C ASN A 356 8.02 12.92 -12.48
N LEU A 357 9.34 12.95 -12.31
CA LEU A 357 10.07 14.16 -11.91
C LEU A 357 9.81 15.31 -12.88
N LEU A 358 9.97 15.07 -14.19
CA LEU A 358 9.74 16.08 -15.23
C LEU A 358 8.27 16.54 -15.26
N ALA A 359 7.32 15.62 -15.14
CA ALA A 359 5.89 15.93 -15.09
C ALA A 359 5.50 16.78 -13.87
N ASN A 360 6.32 16.76 -12.81
CA ASN A 360 6.10 17.51 -11.56
C ASN A 360 7.07 18.70 -11.39
N GLY A 361 7.59 19.23 -12.51
CA GLY A 361 8.32 20.49 -12.52
C GLY A 361 9.82 20.39 -12.24
N ALA A 362 10.39 19.19 -12.21
CA ALA A 362 11.84 19.05 -12.23
C ALA A 362 12.42 19.48 -13.58
N GLU A 363 13.60 20.08 -13.57
CA GLU A 363 14.34 20.45 -14.77
C GLU A 363 15.53 19.51 -14.96
N ALA A 364 15.63 18.88 -16.13
CA ALA A 364 16.84 18.15 -16.51
C ALA A 364 17.89 19.14 -17.03
N ARG A 365 19.09 19.12 -16.44
CA ARG A 365 20.23 19.96 -16.86
C ARG A 365 21.46 19.09 -17.09
N THR A 366 22.37 19.56 -17.93
CA THR A 366 23.68 18.95 -18.09
C THR A 366 24.72 19.83 -17.41
N VAL A 367 25.43 19.27 -16.42
CA VAL A 367 26.53 19.91 -15.71
C VAL A 367 27.75 19.00 -15.81
N ASP A 368 28.85 19.51 -16.35
CA ASP A 368 30.09 18.76 -16.59
C ASP A 368 29.88 17.44 -17.35
N GLY A 369 28.99 17.46 -18.35
CA GLY A 369 28.65 16.29 -19.17
C GLY A 369 27.76 15.25 -18.47
N LYS A 370 27.35 15.49 -17.22
CA LYS A 370 26.43 14.63 -16.47
C LYS A 370 25.03 15.23 -16.38
N THR A 371 24.01 14.39 -16.47
CA THR A 371 22.62 14.81 -16.28
C THR A 371 22.32 14.95 -14.78
N ILE A 372 21.71 16.07 -14.41
CA ILE A 372 21.13 16.33 -13.09
C ILE A 372 19.65 16.68 -13.23
N TYR A 373 18.85 16.34 -12.23
CA TYR A 373 17.46 16.77 -12.09
C TYR A 373 17.37 17.79 -10.97
N ARG A 374 17.07 19.04 -11.32
CA ARG A 374 16.81 20.10 -10.33
C ARG A 374 15.33 20.10 -10.00
N LEU A 375 14.97 19.91 -8.73
CA LEU A 375 13.59 19.89 -8.27
C LEU A 375 13.42 20.66 -6.95
N VAL A 376 12.22 21.13 -6.68
CA VAL A 376 11.83 21.61 -5.36
C VAL A 376 11.13 20.46 -4.64
N PRO A 377 11.70 19.91 -3.55
CA PRO A 377 11.05 18.84 -2.80
C PRO A 377 9.67 19.29 -2.29
N GLN A 378 8.72 18.36 -2.30
CA GLN A 378 7.39 18.63 -1.75
C GLN A 378 7.40 18.38 -0.25
N GLU A 379 6.74 19.27 0.50
CA GLU A 379 6.37 18.95 1.88
C GLU A 379 5.38 17.78 1.90
N PRO A 380 5.58 16.77 2.78
CA PRO A 380 4.62 15.69 2.97
C PRO A 380 3.28 16.24 3.49
N ALA A 381 2.18 15.79 2.89
CA ALA A 381 0.84 16.10 3.35
C ALA A 381 -0.15 15.05 2.85
N ASN A 382 -1.24 14.87 3.59
CA ASN A 382 -2.37 14.05 3.15
C ASN A 382 -2.95 14.58 1.84
N VAL A 383 -3.18 13.68 0.88
CA VAL A 383 -3.71 14.01 -0.46
C VAL A 383 -5.09 13.39 -0.69
N GLU A 384 -5.44 12.33 0.04
CA GLU A 384 -6.79 11.79 0.11
C GLU A 384 -7.23 11.67 1.59
N PRO A 385 -8.09 12.60 2.06
CA PRO A 385 -8.67 12.53 3.39
C PRO A 385 -9.59 11.31 3.53
N LEU A 386 -9.68 10.77 4.74
CA LEU A 386 -10.58 9.67 5.04
C LEU A 386 -12.05 10.11 4.81
N PRO A 387 -12.84 9.37 4.01
CA PRO A 387 -14.24 9.70 3.80
C PRO A 387 -15.06 9.48 5.07
N SER A 388 -16.14 10.26 5.24
CA SER A 388 -17.10 10.10 6.35
C SER A 388 -18.53 10.11 5.80
N PRO A 389 -19.33 9.02 5.97
CA PRO A 389 -18.92 7.73 6.54
C PRO A 389 -17.96 6.96 5.60
N PRO A 390 -17.07 6.09 6.12
CA PRO A 390 -16.04 5.42 5.30
C PRO A 390 -16.59 4.64 4.10
N GLU A 391 -17.71 3.94 4.28
CA GLU A 391 -18.28 3.10 3.23
C GLU A 391 -19.02 3.88 2.13
N ARG A 392 -19.44 5.12 2.41
CA ARG A 392 -20.26 5.95 1.49
C ARG A 392 -21.43 5.19 0.84
N THR A 393 -22.04 4.24 1.56
CA THR A 393 -23.06 3.33 1.01
C THR A 393 -24.24 4.05 0.39
N GLU A 394 -24.71 5.15 1.01
CA GLU A 394 -25.83 5.92 0.48
C GLU A 394 -25.50 6.63 -0.83
N GLU A 395 -24.29 7.17 -0.95
CA GLU A 395 -23.82 7.84 -2.17
C GLU A 395 -23.71 6.82 -3.31
N LEU A 396 -23.03 5.69 -3.05
CA LEU A 396 -22.91 4.58 -4.00
C LEU A 396 -24.27 3.99 -4.37
N ARG A 397 -25.21 3.91 -3.42
CA ARG A 397 -26.58 3.47 -3.70
C ARG A 397 -27.25 4.42 -4.69
N LYS A 398 -27.23 5.73 -4.45
CA LYS A 398 -27.84 6.72 -5.36
C LYS A 398 -27.23 6.64 -6.76
N GLU A 399 -25.92 6.47 -6.84
CA GLU A 399 -25.20 6.35 -8.11
C GLU A 399 -25.56 5.06 -8.86
N LEU A 400 -25.58 3.92 -8.16
CA LEU A 400 -25.65 2.61 -8.79
C LEU A 400 -27.08 2.07 -8.94
N LEU A 401 -28.06 2.59 -8.19
CA LEU A 401 -29.43 2.08 -8.24
C LEU A 401 -30.05 2.11 -9.63
N PRO A 402 -29.94 3.19 -10.44
CA PRO A 402 -30.47 3.20 -11.79
C PRO A 402 -29.84 2.13 -12.69
N ARG A 403 -28.55 1.81 -12.46
CA ARG A 403 -27.85 0.74 -13.17
C ARG A 403 -28.35 -0.64 -12.71
N ILE A 404 -28.47 -0.85 -11.40
CA ILE A 404 -28.98 -2.09 -10.82
C ILE A 404 -30.37 -2.40 -11.38
N GLU A 405 -31.29 -1.44 -11.35
CA GLU A 405 -32.68 -1.65 -11.81
C GLU A 405 -32.79 -1.94 -13.31
N ARG A 406 -31.91 -1.34 -14.12
CA ARG A 406 -31.81 -1.63 -15.56
C ARG A 406 -31.24 -3.04 -15.81
N GLU A 407 -30.20 -3.41 -15.08
CA GLU A 407 -29.46 -4.66 -15.27
C GLU A 407 -30.22 -5.90 -14.78
N LEU A 408 -31.23 -5.73 -13.90
CA LEU A 408 -32.11 -6.82 -13.45
C LEU A 408 -32.84 -7.56 -14.58
N SER A 409 -33.08 -6.90 -15.72
CA SER A 409 -33.68 -7.52 -16.91
C SER A 409 -32.68 -7.64 -18.07
N GLY A 410 -31.39 -7.45 -17.79
CA GLY A 410 -30.30 -7.54 -18.77
C GLY A 410 -29.84 -8.97 -19.04
N SER A 411 -28.64 -9.10 -19.59
CA SER A 411 -27.93 -10.36 -19.79
C SER A 411 -27.72 -11.14 -18.47
N PRO A 412 -27.47 -12.46 -18.53
CA PRO A 412 -27.18 -13.26 -17.33
C PRO A 412 -26.12 -12.64 -16.39
N ARG A 413 -25.03 -12.12 -16.95
CA ARG A 413 -23.95 -11.48 -16.17
C ARG A 413 -24.39 -10.14 -15.57
N GLU A 414 -25.17 -9.34 -16.29
CA GLU A 414 -25.76 -8.10 -15.77
C GLU A 414 -26.69 -8.37 -14.59
N ARG A 415 -27.54 -9.39 -14.69
CA ARG A 415 -28.43 -9.77 -13.59
C ARG A 415 -27.64 -10.22 -12.35
N ALA A 416 -26.61 -11.07 -12.52
CA ALA A 416 -25.74 -11.47 -11.42
C ALA A 416 -25.04 -10.28 -10.74
N ARG A 417 -24.53 -9.32 -11.54
CA ARG A 417 -23.93 -8.09 -11.04
C ARG A 417 -24.94 -7.22 -10.29
N ALA A 418 -26.13 -7.03 -10.84
CA ALA A 418 -27.20 -6.28 -10.21
C ALA A 418 -27.60 -6.90 -8.86
N ALA A 419 -27.73 -8.22 -8.79
CA ALA A 419 -27.99 -8.94 -7.55
C ALA A 419 -26.88 -8.70 -6.51
N TYR A 420 -25.62 -8.86 -6.90
CA TYR A 420 -24.49 -8.66 -5.99
C TYR A 420 -24.45 -7.21 -5.45
N LEU A 421 -24.50 -6.21 -6.32
CA LEU A 421 -24.46 -4.80 -5.92
C LEU A 421 -25.66 -4.44 -5.03
N ALA A 422 -26.84 -4.97 -5.32
CA ALA A 422 -28.02 -4.76 -4.48
C ALA A 422 -27.88 -5.38 -3.07
N LEU A 423 -27.25 -6.57 -2.96
CA LEU A 423 -26.94 -7.16 -1.65
C LEU A 423 -25.97 -6.28 -0.85
N CYS A 424 -24.90 -5.81 -1.50
CA CYS A 424 -23.92 -4.90 -0.89
C CYS A 424 -24.55 -3.62 -0.35
N LEU A 425 -25.49 -3.05 -1.12
CA LEU A 425 -26.10 -1.74 -0.84
C LEU A 425 -27.41 -1.83 -0.03
N GLY A 426 -27.85 -3.04 0.34
CA GLY A 426 -29.06 -3.26 1.15
C GLY A 426 -30.39 -3.13 0.38
N GLU A 427 -30.36 -3.26 -0.94
CA GLU A 427 -31.54 -3.08 -1.82
C GLU A 427 -32.35 -4.35 -2.05
N GLY A 428 -31.83 -5.52 -1.65
CA GLY A 428 -32.48 -6.82 -1.83
C GLY A 428 -33.96 -6.85 -1.38
N PRO A 429 -34.31 -6.43 -0.15
CA PRO A 429 -35.70 -6.44 0.31
C PRO A 429 -36.66 -5.61 -0.54
N ARG A 430 -36.20 -4.47 -1.06
CA ARG A 430 -36.99 -3.59 -1.93
C ARG A 430 -37.20 -4.25 -3.29
N LEU A 431 -36.12 -4.74 -3.92
CA LEU A 431 -36.17 -5.37 -5.23
C LEU A 431 -36.97 -6.67 -5.23
N ARG A 432 -36.89 -7.46 -4.15
CA ARG A 432 -37.73 -8.65 -3.96
C ARG A 432 -39.23 -8.33 -3.95
N ARG A 433 -39.63 -7.19 -3.37
CA ARG A 433 -41.02 -6.75 -3.30
C ARG A 433 -41.48 -6.11 -4.61
N ASP A 434 -40.68 -5.22 -5.17
CA ASP A 434 -41.09 -4.35 -6.28
C ASP A 434 -40.84 -4.99 -7.66
N ARG A 435 -39.92 -5.97 -7.73
CA ARG A 435 -39.45 -6.61 -8.97
C ARG A 435 -39.21 -8.12 -8.78
N GLU A 436 -40.16 -8.82 -8.13
CA GLU A 436 -39.98 -10.20 -7.63
C GLU A 436 -39.40 -11.18 -8.67
N ALA A 437 -39.96 -11.23 -9.88
CA ALA A 437 -39.53 -12.18 -10.92
C ALA A 437 -38.11 -11.90 -11.42
N ASP A 438 -37.79 -10.63 -11.70
CA ASP A 438 -36.46 -10.21 -12.12
C ASP A 438 -35.43 -10.46 -11.00
N TRP A 439 -35.79 -10.16 -9.75
CA TRP A 439 -34.94 -10.37 -8.59
C TRP A 439 -34.60 -11.85 -8.38
N LYS A 440 -35.60 -12.75 -8.44
CA LYS A 440 -35.38 -14.19 -8.37
C LYS A 440 -34.45 -14.67 -9.48
N SER A 441 -34.67 -14.21 -10.72
CA SER A 441 -33.77 -14.54 -11.83
C SER A 441 -32.34 -14.06 -11.58
N ALA A 442 -32.17 -12.85 -11.06
CA ALA A 442 -30.86 -12.27 -10.77
C ALA A 442 -30.10 -13.03 -9.66
N ILE A 443 -30.80 -13.48 -8.63
CA ILE A 443 -30.23 -14.35 -7.58
C ILE A 443 -29.77 -15.69 -8.16
N GLU A 444 -30.55 -16.31 -9.05
CA GLU A 444 -30.14 -17.56 -9.73
C GLU A 444 -28.91 -17.36 -10.64
N GLU A 445 -28.77 -16.21 -11.28
CA GLU A 445 -27.55 -15.91 -12.05
C GLU A 445 -26.34 -15.69 -11.13
N LEU A 446 -26.51 -15.04 -9.97
CA LEU A 446 -25.42 -14.85 -9.00
C LEU A 446 -24.91 -16.19 -8.44
N LYS A 447 -25.78 -17.19 -8.26
CA LYS A 447 -25.38 -18.57 -7.85
C LYS A 447 -24.35 -19.22 -8.77
N LYS A 448 -24.28 -18.79 -10.04
CA LYS A 448 -23.31 -19.28 -11.03
C LYS A 448 -21.89 -18.70 -10.84
N PHE A 449 -21.70 -17.81 -9.86
CA PHE A 449 -20.40 -17.24 -9.48
C PHE A 449 -19.94 -17.74 -8.11
N PRO A 450 -19.60 -19.04 -7.96
CA PRO A 450 -19.31 -19.65 -6.66
C PRO A 450 -18.07 -19.06 -5.98
N LYS A 451 -17.10 -18.55 -6.74
CA LYS A 451 -15.92 -17.87 -6.18
C LYS A 451 -16.31 -16.59 -5.44
N VAL A 452 -17.16 -15.75 -6.07
CA VAL A 452 -17.66 -14.52 -5.46
C VAL A 452 -18.47 -14.82 -4.21
N LEU A 453 -19.40 -15.78 -4.29
CA LEU A 453 -20.21 -16.19 -3.15
C LEU A 453 -19.36 -16.71 -1.99
N ARG A 454 -18.34 -17.50 -2.27
CA ARG A 454 -17.43 -18.00 -1.22
C ARG A 454 -16.75 -16.86 -0.47
N GLN A 455 -16.27 -15.83 -1.19
CA GLN A 455 -15.62 -14.67 -0.58
C GLN A 455 -16.55 -13.82 0.29
N ILE A 456 -17.86 -13.77 0.01
CA ILE A 456 -18.85 -13.15 0.91
C ILE A 456 -18.79 -13.80 2.30
N TYR A 457 -18.75 -15.13 2.35
CA TYR A 457 -18.74 -15.88 3.61
C TYR A 457 -17.37 -16.06 4.25
N ASP A 458 -16.30 -15.89 3.49
CA ASP A 458 -14.93 -15.90 4.02
C ASP A 458 -14.51 -14.52 4.54
N ALA A 459 -15.21 -13.45 4.15
CA ALA A 459 -14.92 -12.09 4.58
C ALA A 459 -14.89 -11.96 6.12
N PRO A 460 -13.88 -11.28 6.68
CA PRO A 460 -13.72 -11.18 8.12
C PRO A 460 -14.78 -10.29 8.75
N ARG A 461 -14.95 -10.44 10.05
CA ARG A 461 -15.85 -9.62 10.85
C ARG A 461 -15.16 -8.35 11.36
N PRO A 462 -15.92 -7.24 11.50
CA PRO A 462 -17.36 -7.10 11.25
C PRO A 462 -17.76 -6.83 9.79
N GLN A 463 -16.81 -6.56 8.89
CA GLN A 463 -17.07 -6.06 7.53
C GLN A 463 -17.90 -7.03 6.67
N GLY A 464 -17.71 -8.34 6.84
CA GLY A 464 -18.46 -9.38 6.15
C GLY A 464 -19.90 -9.58 6.66
N ASP A 465 -20.22 -9.20 7.89
CA ASP A 465 -21.47 -9.60 8.55
C ASP A 465 -22.71 -9.07 7.80
N ARG A 466 -22.66 -7.82 7.33
CA ARG A 466 -23.79 -7.21 6.59
C ARG A 466 -24.13 -7.98 5.33
N ILE A 467 -23.13 -8.20 4.48
CA ILE A 467 -23.33 -8.85 3.18
C ILE A 467 -23.65 -10.34 3.34
N GLN A 468 -23.09 -11.00 4.36
CA GLN A 468 -23.45 -12.38 4.72
C GLN A 468 -24.92 -12.49 5.14
N ALA A 469 -25.40 -11.57 5.98
CA ALA A 469 -26.80 -11.54 6.40
C ALA A 469 -27.73 -11.29 5.20
N ALA A 470 -27.39 -10.32 4.33
CA ALA A 470 -28.13 -10.05 3.10
C ALA A 470 -28.18 -11.28 2.18
N ALA A 471 -27.05 -11.95 1.95
CA ALA A 471 -26.98 -13.14 1.11
C ALA A 471 -27.84 -14.29 1.68
N ARG A 472 -27.78 -14.55 2.99
CA ARG A 472 -28.61 -15.57 3.66
C ARG A 472 -30.10 -15.28 3.55
N ALA A 473 -30.50 -14.01 3.65
CA ALA A 473 -31.90 -13.61 3.52
C ALA A 473 -32.49 -13.88 2.13
N GLU A 474 -31.64 -14.06 1.12
CA GLU A 474 -32.01 -14.43 -0.26
C GLU A 474 -31.76 -15.92 -0.57
N GLY A 475 -31.47 -16.73 0.45
CA GLY A 475 -31.24 -18.18 0.27
C GLY A 475 -29.94 -18.52 -0.45
N LEU A 476 -28.96 -17.60 -0.45
CA LEU A 476 -27.60 -17.91 -0.88
C LEU A 476 -26.89 -18.63 0.27
N GLU A 477 -26.07 -19.61 -0.10
CA GLU A 477 -25.27 -20.41 0.83
C GLU A 477 -23.81 -20.38 0.42
N LYS A 478 -22.92 -20.72 1.36
CA LYS A 478 -21.49 -20.82 1.09
C LYS A 478 -21.21 -22.02 0.18
N PRO A 479 -20.66 -21.82 -1.03
CA PRO A 479 -20.34 -22.94 -1.91
C PRO A 479 -19.26 -23.85 -1.31
N ALA A 480 -19.37 -25.17 -1.55
CA ALA A 480 -18.34 -26.15 -1.22
C ALA A 480 -17.00 -25.80 -1.90
N LYS A 481 -15.88 -26.21 -1.31
CA LYS A 481 -14.51 -25.84 -1.74
C LYS A 481 -14.16 -26.32 -3.15
#